data_AF-A0AAD5H3K6-F1
#
_entry.id   AF-A0AAD5H3K6-F1
#
_cell.length_a   1.000
_cell.length_b   1.000
_cell.length_c   1.000
_cell.angle_alpha   90.00
_cell.angle_beta   90.00
_cell.angle_gamma   90.00
#
_symmetry.space_group_name_H-M   'P 1'
#
loop_
_entity.id
_entity.type
_entity.pdbx_description
1 polymer ?
#
loop_
_entity_poly.entity_id
_entity_poly.type
_entity_poly.pdbx_seq_one_letter_code
_entity_poly.pdbx_strand_id
1 'polypeptide(L)'
;MAALPLLPTVDSLPLPPLPAVDEQLLSFVAPAATASQLLPSSGSDRSAKLEERMERMRAKNRRAQARYREKQKAKQQQFELQYAGIAAELEEARQLNAELRTAVAVQEAVKINREVVETILQAAAGQQPAAAGPQHSCSDACSCGVEGAAACWERQPFSLRVQMYSSMGRKCEPMRQLLDQCGGAPDSCSLEPSTSQGQCITPCVPEVIRLVQATTVAHMMQEWSAFCEFATEVASAVDSGQLQESEGEERVQSALEYIAVMKHLMHLHKCDTYRQLLLSTRLPGESEDAARARWRQAALAMRVTREQAESMLPHYQLYLKRQAELGAELVGGMEALQLVQQELAAKQEPLHGTLSGIASEYIALFEAGGAVEHQMRSATFILHDFMCTSGRVLTALQKARAVGCCMSDAGSSGQRTTVYPDLVAITREILYHHSLLEPEE
;
A
#
# COMPACT_ATOMS: atom_id res chain seq x y z
N MET A 1 -25.85 -26.12 20.94
CA MET A 1 -24.50 -25.70 21.38
C MET A 1 -23.50 -26.60 20.68
N ALA A 2 -22.99 -26.17 19.52
CA ALA A 2 -22.04 -26.95 18.73
C ALA A 2 -20.61 -26.60 19.19
N ALA A 3 -19.82 -27.63 19.47
CA ALA A 3 -18.43 -27.50 19.89
C ALA A 3 -17.56 -27.02 18.74
N LEU A 4 -16.75 -25.98 18.99
CA LEU A 4 -15.73 -25.49 18.07
C LEU A 4 -14.57 -26.49 17.97
N PRO A 5 -13.98 -26.70 16.78
CA PRO A 5 -12.82 -27.58 16.63
C PRO A 5 -11.56 -26.93 17.22
N LEU A 6 -10.80 -27.73 17.97
CA LEU A 6 -9.48 -27.37 18.51
C LEU A 6 -8.48 -27.23 17.36
N LEU A 7 -7.81 -26.08 17.30
CA LEU A 7 -6.67 -25.83 16.41
C LEU A 7 -5.44 -26.65 16.86
N PRO A 8 -4.61 -27.13 15.93
CA PRO A 8 -3.42 -27.90 16.26
C PRO A 8 -2.34 -27.04 16.92
N THR A 9 -1.66 -27.61 17.92
CA THR A 9 -0.50 -27.03 18.61
C THR A 9 0.73 -26.97 17.70
N VAL A 10 1.42 -25.83 17.73
CA VAL A 10 2.52 -25.44 16.81
C VAL A 10 3.89 -26.04 17.21
N ASP A 11 3.92 -27.17 17.92
CA ASP A 11 5.17 -27.76 18.42
C ASP A 11 5.86 -28.72 17.43
N SER A 12 5.49 -28.71 16.15
CA SER A 12 6.01 -29.68 15.16
C SER A 12 6.31 -29.08 13.78
N LEU A 13 6.88 -27.88 13.74
CA LEU A 13 7.55 -27.38 12.53
C LEU A 13 9.07 -27.61 12.63
N PRO A 14 9.69 -28.33 11.68
CA PRO A 14 11.14 -28.48 11.65
C PRO A 14 11.80 -27.13 11.37
N LEU A 15 12.74 -26.74 12.23
CA LEU A 15 13.61 -25.58 12.03
C LEU A 15 14.34 -25.71 10.68
N PRO A 16 14.37 -24.64 9.85
CA PRO A 16 15.17 -24.64 8.64
C PRO A 16 16.68 -24.74 8.99
N PRO A 17 17.49 -25.41 8.16
CA PRO A 17 18.93 -25.48 8.39
C PRO A 17 19.53 -24.08 8.32
N LEU A 18 20.34 -23.73 9.32
CA LEU A 18 21.14 -22.52 9.33
C LEU A 18 22.02 -22.46 8.06
N PRO A 19 22.18 -21.29 7.42
CA PRO A 19 23.05 -21.16 6.27
C PRO A 19 24.49 -21.52 6.67
N ALA A 20 25.11 -22.40 5.90
CA ALA A 20 26.52 -22.75 6.04
C ALA A 20 27.33 -21.45 5.98
N VAL A 21 28.05 -21.16 7.06
CA VAL A 21 28.98 -20.02 7.11
C VAL A 21 30.08 -20.30 6.08
N ASP A 22 30.12 -19.50 5.03
CA ASP A 22 31.13 -19.56 3.97
C ASP A 22 32.55 -19.55 4.57
N GLU A 23 33.26 -20.67 4.43
CA GLU A 23 34.69 -20.82 4.72
C GLU A 23 35.59 -20.03 3.74
N GLN A 24 35.02 -19.19 2.87
CA GLN A 24 35.78 -18.48 1.81
C GLN A 24 36.54 -17.24 2.29
N LEU A 25 36.41 -16.79 3.54
CA LEU A 25 37.09 -15.58 4.05
C LEU A 25 38.42 -15.83 4.80
N LEU A 26 38.98 -17.05 4.79
CA LEU A 26 40.26 -17.35 5.43
C LEU A 26 41.46 -17.45 4.46
N SER A 27 41.35 -16.99 3.22
CA SER A 27 42.46 -16.94 2.25
C SER A 27 43.02 -15.53 2.05
N PHE A 28 43.21 -14.75 3.12
CA PHE A 28 44.11 -13.59 3.06
C PHE A 28 45.56 -14.08 3.03
N VAL A 29 46.03 -14.35 1.81
CA VAL A 29 47.41 -14.65 1.45
C VAL A 29 48.32 -13.52 1.94
N ALA A 30 49.15 -13.82 2.95
CA ALA A 30 50.27 -12.97 3.30
C ALA A 30 51.28 -13.00 2.13
N PRO A 31 51.83 -11.86 1.70
CA PRO A 31 52.82 -11.85 0.62
C PRO A 31 54.08 -12.57 1.08
N ALA A 32 54.43 -13.64 0.36
CA ALA A 32 55.65 -14.41 0.55
C ALA A 32 56.85 -13.53 0.18
N ALA A 33 57.44 -12.88 1.18
CA ALA A 33 58.72 -12.21 1.04
C ALA A 33 59.80 -13.25 0.76
N THR A 34 60.28 -13.27 -0.48
CA THR A 34 61.41 -14.05 -0.96
C THR A 34 62.68 -13.48 -0.34
N ALA A 35 63.12 -14.04 0.78
CA ALA A 35 64.39 -13.72 1.42
C ALA A 35 65.35 -14.92 1.30
N SER A 36 65.83 -15.17 0.08
CA SER A 36 67.01 -16.00 -0.17
C SER A 36 68.25 -15.12 -0.18
N GLN A 37 68.88 -14.89 0.99
CA GLN A 37 70.29 -14.49 1.04
C GLN A 37 70.99 -15.09 2.27
N LEU A 38 71.85 -16.07 1.96
CA LEU A 38 73.21 -16.30 2.47
C LEU A 38 73.45 -16.38 3.99
N LEU A 39 73.75 -17.61 4.43
CA LEU A 39 74.33 -17.97 5.73
C LEU A 39 75.78 -17.46 5.86
N PRO A 40 76.18 -17.10 7.10
CA PRO A 40 77.45 -17.60 7.62
C PRO A 40 77.27 -18.40 8.91
N SER A 41 78.01 -19.51 8.95
CA SER A 41 78.18 -20.49 10.01
C SER A 41 78.89 -19.91 11.25
N SER A 42 78.18 -19.95 12.39
CA SER A 42 78.65 -19.93 13.79
C SER A 42 77.45 -19.48 14.65
N GLY A 43 76.95 -20.15 15.68
CA GLY A 43 77.23 -21.42 16.37
C GLY A 43 76.32 -21.37 17.60
N SER A 44 75.44 -22.36 17.80
CA SER A 44 74.52 -22.54 18.96
C SER A 44 73.55 -21.38 19.34
N ASP A 45 74.03 -20.17 19.64
CA ASP A 45 73.24 -19.07 20.21
C ASP A 45 72.20 -18.46 19.25
N ARG A 46 72.45 -18.54 17.95
CA ARG A 46 71.49 -18.06 16.93
C ARG A 46 70.26 -18.97 16.83
N SER A 47 70.42 -20.27 17.10
CA SER A 47 69.31 -21.23 17.10
C SER A 47 68.37 -20.97 18.27
N ALA A 48 68.92 -20.78 19.47
CA ALA A 48 68.15 -20.45 20.67
C ALA A 48 67.36 -19.13 20.50
N LYS A 49 67.98 -18.10 19.92
CA LYS A 49 67.29 -16.83 19.63
C LYS A 49 66.19 -16.95 18.57
N LEU A 50 66.37 -17.82 17.57
CA LEU A 50 65.35 -18.08 16.56
C LEU A 50 64.15 -18.83 17.17
N GLU A 51 64.43 -19.83 18.01
CA GLU A 51 63.42 -20.61 18.71
C GLU A 51 62.61 -19.73 19.68
N GLU A 52 63.28 -18.89 20.46
CA GLU A 52 62.63 -17.90 21.34
C GLU A 52 61.75 -16.92 20.54
N ARG A 53 62.21 -16.45 19.37
CA ARG A 53 61.42 -15.59 18.49
C ARG A 53 60.19 -16.30 17.94
N MET A 54 60.33 -17.57 17.53
CA MET A 54 59.23 -18.41 17.05
C MET A 54 58.21 -18.66 18.15
N GLU A 55 58.65 -18.90 19.38
CA GLU A 55 57.77 -19.09 20.53
C GLU A 55 57.00 -17.80 20.87
N ARG A 56 57.68 -16.64 20.87
CA ARG A 56 57.02 -15.33 21.04
C ARG A 56 55.97 -15.09 19.95
N MET A 57 56.23 -15.48 18.70
CA MET A 57 55.27 -15.38 17.61
C MET A 57 54.07 -16.30 17.80
N ARG A 58 54.29 -17.57 18.19
CA ARG A 58 53.21 -18.52 18.53
C ARG A 58 52.36 -18.00 19.69
N ALA A 59 52.97 -17.44 20.73
CA ALA A 59 52.26 -16.85 21.86
C ALA A 59 51.41 -15.64 21.45
N LYS A 60 51.93 -14.75 20.57
CA LYS A 60 51.16 -13.65 20.00
C LYS A 60 49.97 -14.16 19.17
N ASN A 61 50.17 -15.18 18.34
CA ASN A 61 49.11 -15.77 17.52
C ASN A 61 48.00 -16.39 18.40
N ARG A 62 48.38 -17.16 19.44
CA ARG A 62 47.41 -17.70 20.43
C ARG A 62 46.58 -16.60 21.10
N ARG A 63 47.21 -15.48 21.50
CA ARG A 63 46.51 -14.32 22.08
C ARG A 63 45.57 -13.65 21.07
N ALA A 64 45.99 -13.51 19.81
CA ALA A 64 45.14 -12.95 18.75
C ALA A 64 43.91 -13.84 18.47
N GLN A 65 44.11 -15.16 18.38
CA GLN A 65 43.01 -16.12 18.22
C GLN A 65 42.04 -16.11 19.42
N ALA A 66 42.56 -16.02 20.65
CA ALA A 66 41.73 -15.91 21.85
C ALA A 66 40.85 -14.64 21.82
N ARG A 67 41.43 -13.48 21.51
CA ARG A 67 40.69 -12.21 21.37
C ARG A 67 39.66 -12.27 20.25
N TYR A 68 39.97 -12.91 19.13
CA TYR A 68 39.04 -13.09 18.03
C TYR A 68 37.83 -13.94 18.46
N ARG A 69 38.05 -15.07 19.15
CA ARG A 69 36.97 -15.92 19.68
C ARG A 69 36.12 -15.19 20.72
N GLU A 70 36.73 -14.40 21.59
CA GLU A 70 36.03 -13.56 22.57
C GLU A 70 35.16 -12.50 21.88
N LYS A 71 35.69 -11.82 20.85
CA LYS A 71 34.93 -10.85 20.05
C LYS A 71 33.75 -11.51 19.32
N GLN A 72 33.93 -12.72 18.79
CA GLN A 72 32.85 -13.48 18.15
C GLN A 72 31.77 -13.87 19.16
N LYS A 73 32.15 -14.34 20.37
CA LYS A 73 31.20 -14.62 21.46
C LYS A 73 30.42 -13.38 21.88
N ALA A 74 31.08 -12.23 22.03
CA ALA A 74 30.44 -10.97 22.37
C ALA A 74 29.45 -10.53 21.27
N LYS A 75 29.83 -10.68 19.99
CA LYS A 75 28.94 -10.38 18.86
C LYS A 75 27.72 -11.31 18.84
N GLN A 76 27.90 -12.60 19.10
CA GLN A 76 26.80 -13.56 19.21
C GLN A 76 25.85 -13.20 20.35
N GLN A 77 26.37 -12.90 21.54
CA GLN A 77 25.55 -12.47 22.68
C GLN A 77 24.79 -11.16 22.39
N GLN A 78 25.41 -10.23 21.68
CA GLN A 78 24.74 -9.00 21.25
C GLN A 78 23.58 -9.30 20.31
N PHE A 79 23.75 -10.20 19.35
CA PHE A 79 22.66 -10.63 18.47
C PHE A 79 21.56 -11.37 19.23
N GLU A 80 21.90 -12.26 20.17
CA GLU A 80 20.92 -12.95 21.02
C GLU A 80 20.07 -11.95 21.83
N LEU A 81 20.68 -10.91 22.39
CA LEU A 81 19.98 -9.83 23.07
C LEU A 81 19.08 -9.01 22.13
N GLN A 82 19.56 -8.71 20.91
CA GLN A 82 18.76 -8.02 19.89
C GLN A 82 17.55 -8.84 19.45
N TYR A 83 17.73 -10.14 19.19
CA TYR A 83 16.61 -11.03 18.84
C TYR A 83 15.61 -11.19 19.98
N ALA A 84 16.07 -11.27 21.23
CA ALA A 84 15.19 -11.28 22.39
C ALA A 84 14.37 -9.99 22.52
N GLY A 85 14.99 -8.83 22.25
CA GLY A 85 14.30 -7.54 22.22
C GLY A 85 13.24 -7.48 21.12
N ILE A 86 13.59 -7.82 19.88
CA ILE A 86 12.65 -7.86 18.74
C ILE A 86 11.51 -8.86 19.00
N ALA A 87 11.79 -10.01 19.61
CA ALA A 87 10.76 -10.98 19.96
C ALA A 87 9.77 -10.45 20.99
N ALA A 88 10.24 -9.66 21.97
CA ALA A 88 9.37 -9.02 22.96
C ALA A 88 8.51 -7.92 22.31
N GLU A 89 9.09 -7.07 21.47
CA GLU A 89 8.37 -6.03 20.71
C GLU A 89 7.30 -6.65 19.79
N LEU A 90 7.62 -7.77 19.13
CA LEU A 90 6.65 -8.50 18.29
C LEU A 90 5.47 -9.05 19.11
N GLU A 91 5.72 -9.53 20.32
CA GLU A 91 4.67 -10.06 21.19
C GLU A 91 3.78 -8.94 21.75
N GLU A 92 4.37 -7.79 22.12
CA GLU A 92 3.62 -6.58 22.49
C GLU A 92 2.73 -6.10 21.33
N ALA A 93 3.28 -6.05 20.11
CA ALA A 93 2.52 -5.68 18.92
C ALA A 93 1.36 -6.66 18.63
N ARG A 94 1.55 -7.96 18.90
CA ARG A 94 0.48 -8.97 18.78
C ARG A 94 -0.63 -8.76 19.81
N GLN A 95 -0.27 -8.41 21.05
CA GLN A 95 -1.24 -8.10 22.11
C GLN A 95 -2.05 -6.86 21.75
N LEU A 96 -1.39 -5.78 21.31
CA LEU A 96 -2.06 -4.56 20.85
C LEU A 96 -2.99 -4.85 19.65
N ASN A 97 -2.55 -5.68 18.70
CA ASN A 97 -3.39 -6.08 17.57
C ASN A 97 -4.63 -6.87 18.03
N ALA A 98 -4.49 -7.75 19.01
CA ALA A 98 -5.60 -8.49 19.60
C ALA A 98 -6.60 -7.55 20.28
N GLU A 99 -6.12 -6.58 21.06
CA GLU A 99 -6.96 -5.55 21.70
C GLU A 99 -7.71 -4.70 20.68
N LEU A 100 -7.03 -4.24 19.62
CA LEU A 100 -7.66 -3.49 18.53
C LEU A 100 -8.74 -4.30 17.82
N ARG A 101 -8.51 -5.60 17.57
CA ARG A 101 -9.55 -6.48 17.00
C ARG A 101 -10.76 -6.60 17.91
N THR A 102 -10.56 -6.71 19.23
CA THR A 102 -11.65 -6.70 20.20
C THR A 102 -12.40 -5.37 20.18
N ALA A 103 -11.69 -4.23 20.12
CA ALA A 103 -12.32 -2.91 20.04
C ALA A 103 -13.14 -2.72 18.76
N VAL A 104 -12.62 -3.16 17.61
CA VAL A 104 -13.34 -3.14 16.32
C VAL A 104 -14.59 -4.02 16.38
N ALA A 105 -14.51 -5.22 16.95
CA ALA A 105 -15.67 -6.10 17.11
C ALA A 105 -16.75 -5.47 18.00
N VAL A 106 -16.37 -4.77 19.08
CA VAL A 106 -17.32 -4.01 19.92
C VAL A 106 -17.96 -2.87 19.13
N GLN A 107 -17.18 -2.12 18.34
CA GLN A 107 -17.70 -1.03 17.51
C GLN A 107 -18.68 -1.53 16.44
N GLU A 108 -18.40 -2.67 15.80
CA GLU A 108 -19.31 -3.32 14.86
C GLU A 108 -20.60 -3.77 15.56
N ALA A 109 -20.52 -4.35 16.76
CA ALA A 109 -21.70 -4.73 17.53
C ALA A 109 -22.56 -3.51 17.93
N VAL A 110 -21.93 -2.39 18.31
CA VAL A 110 -22.63 -1.12 18.58
C VAL A 110 -23.31 -0.58 17.32
N LYS A 111 -22.65 -0.66 16.17
CA LYS A 111 -23.22 -0.25 14.88
C LYS A 111 -24.45 -1.10 14.52
N ILE A 112 -24.36 -2.43 14.64
CA ILE A 112 -25.49 -3.34 14.40
C ILE A 112 -26.65 -3.01 15.36
N ASN A 113 -26.37 -2.83 16.64
CA ASN A 113 -27.40 -2.47 17.62
C ASN A 113 -28.07 -1.13 17.30
N ARG A 114 -27.29 -0.14 16.84
CA ARG A 114 -27.81 1.14 16.37
C ARG A 114 -28.74 0.96 15.16
N GLU A 115 -28.33 0.20 14.15
CA GLU A 115 -29.15 -0.09 12.96
C GLU A 115 -30.47 -0.79 13.33
N VAL A 116 -30.43 -1.74 14.28
CA VAL A 116 -31.63 -2.41 14.81
C VAL A 116 -32.55 -1.41 15.52
N VAL A 117 -32.01 -0.54 16.37
CA VAL A 117 -32.79 0.49 17.08
C VAL A 117 -33.39 1.49 16.10
N GLU A 118 -32.63 1.95 15.10
CA GLU A 118 -33.12 2.83 14.03
C GLU A 118 -34.28 2.15 13.27
N THR A 119 -34.16 0.86 12.96
CA THR A 119 -35.22 0.08 12.30
C THR A 119 -36.48 -0.01 13.16
N ILE A 120 -36.35 -0.27 14.47
CA ILE A 120 -37.48 -0.31 15.41
C ILE A 120 -38.16 1.07 15.51
N LEU A 121 -37.38 2.14 15.58
CA LEU A 121 -37.90 3.51 15.65
C LEU A 121 -38.64 3.90 14.36
N GLN A 122 -38.11 3.52 13.18
CA GLN A 122 -38.79 3.74 11.89
C GLN A 122 -40.12 2.96 11.81
N ALA A 123 -40.13 1.70 12.25
CA ALA A 123 -41.34 0.88 12.31
C ALA A 123 -42.39 1.47 13.28
N ALA A 124 -41.96 1.96 14.45
CA ALA A 124 -42.83 2.61 15.43
C ALA A 124 -43.40 3.95 14.94
N ALA A 125 -42.64 4.68 14.12
CA ALA A 125 -43.08 5.93 13.48
C ALA A 125 -44.07 5.73 12.31
N GLY A 126 -44.46 4.49 12.00
CA GLY A 126 -45.35 4.18 10.88
C GLY A 126 -44.70 4.38 9.50
N GLN A 127 -43.39 4.59 9.44
CA GLN A 127 -42.61 4.59 8.21
C GLN A 127 -42.26 3.15 7.85
N GLN A 128 -43.26 2.37 7.45
CA GLN A 128 -43.00 1.06 6.87
C GLN A 128 -42.33 1.25 5.50
N PRO A 129 -41.11 0.73 5.26
CA PRO A 129 -40.57 0.67 3.92
C PRO A 129 -41.53 -0.15 3.06
N ALA A 130 -41.98 0.43 1.94
CA ALA A 130 -42.89 -0.23 1.02
C ALA A 130 -42.33 -1.62 0.66
N ALA A 131 -43.10 -2.66 0.94
CA ALA A 131 -42.69 -4.04 0.77
C ALA A 131 -42.08 -4.26 -0.63
N ALA A 132 -40.85 -4.76 -0.66
CA ALA A 132 -40.15 -5.14 -1.88
C ALA A 132 -41.01 -6.13 -2.68
N GLY A 133 -41.61 -5.64 -3.76
CA GLY A 133 -42.43 -6.43 -4.66
C GLY A 133 -41.62 -7.52 -5.38
N PRO A 134 -42.32 -8.51 -5.96
CA PRO A 134 -41.70 -9.67 -6.59
C PRO A 134 -40.73 -9.25 -7.70
N GLN A 135 -39.55 -9.90 -7.69
CA GLN A 135 -38.43 -9.73 -8.62
C GLN A 135 -38.91 -9.62 -10.08
N HIS A 136 -39.06 -8.40 -10.59
CA HIS A 136 -39.28 -8.12 -12.00
C HIS A 136 -37.92 -7.96 -12.67
N SER A 137 -37.67 -8.77 -13.69
CA SER A 137 -36.60 -8.56 -14.66
C SER A 137 -36.87 -7.24 -15.39
N CYS A 138 -36.20 -6.16 -14.98
CA CYS A 138 -36.33 -4.85 -15.62
C CYS A 138 -35.71 -4.91 -17.03
N SER A 139 -36.53 -4.76 -18.06
CA SER A 139 -36.09 -4.40 -19.41
C SER A 139 -36.14 -2.88 -19.60
N ASP A 140 -35.12 -2.36 -20.29
CA ASP A 140 -34.83 -1.07 -20.97
C ASP A 140 -35.43 0.29 -20.52
N ALA A 141 -36.36 0.34 -19.58
CA ALA A 141 -36.85 1.58 -18.96
C ALA A 141 -37.23 1.31 -17.50
N CYS A 142 -36.24 0.92 -16.69
CA CYS A 142 -36.49 0.63 -15.28
C CYS A 142 -36.86 1.92 -14.53
N SER A 143 -38.11 2.05 -14.09
CA SER A 143 -38.60 3.08 -13.18
C SER A 143 -38.26 2.76 -11.72
N CYS A 144 -37.15 2.06 -11.49
CA CYS A 144 -36.67 1.76 -10.16
C CYS A 144 -36.31 3.06 -9.43
N GLY A 145 -36.71 3.16 -8.16
CA GLY A 145 -36.16 4.18 -7.26
C GLY A 145 -34.63 4.08 -7.19
N VAL A 146 -33.97 5.08 -6.62
CA VAL A 146 -32.49 5.24 -6.65
C VAL A 146 -31.75 3.99 -6.17
N GLU A 147 -32.27 3.30 -5.15
CA GLU A 147 -31.69 2.03 -4.66
C GLU A 147 -31.83 0.89 -5.66
N GLY A 148 -32.97 0.79 -6.35
CA GLY A 148 -33.16 -0.17 -7.42
C GLY A 148 -32.33 0.16 -8.67
N ALA A 149 -32.08 1.45 -8.93
CA ALA A 149 -31.21 1.88 -10.02
C ALA A 149 -29.76 1.48 -9.77
N ALA A 150 -29.28 1.62 -8.53
CA ALA A 150 -27.98 1.10 -8.11
C ALA A 150 -27.92 -0.42 -8.33
N ALA A 151 -28.84 -1.20 -7.75
CA ALA A 151 -28.86 -2.65 -7.94
C ALA A 151 -28.97 -3.09 -9.42
N CYS A 152 -29.70 -2.36 -10.26
CA CYS A 152 -29.78 -2.63 -11.69
C CYS A 152 -28.47 -2.30 -12.42
N TRP A 153 -27.77 -1.24 -12.01
CA TRP A 153 -26.46 -0.86 -12.53
C TRP A 153 -25.39 -1.92 -12.24
N GLU A 154 -25.35 -2.42 -11.01
CA GLU A 154 -24.41 -3.46 -10.58
C GLU A 154 -24.57 -4.77 -11.36
N ARG A 155 -25.80 -5.09 -11.79
CA ARG A 155 -26.11 -6.31 -12.55
C ARG A 155 -25.75 -6.23 -14.04
N GLN A 156 -25.49 -5.03 -14.58
CA GLN A 156 -25.11 -4.91 -15.98
C GLN A 156 -23.72 -5.53 -16.22
N PRO A 157 -23.41 -6.00 -17.43
CA PRO A 157 -22.04 -6.29 -17.81
C PRO A 157 -21.15 -5.03 -17.74
N PHE A 158 -19.88 -5.19 -17.38
CA PHE A 158 -18.93 -4.06 -17.26
C PHE A 158 -18.85 -3.23 -18.56
N SER A 159 -18.81 -3.88 -19.72
CA SER A 159 -18.79 -3.21 -21.03
C SER A 159 -20.01 -2.32 -21.26
N LEU A 160 -21.20 -2.77 -20.83
CA LEU A 160 -22.43 -1.99 -20.95
C LEU A 160 -22.41 -0.78 -20.00
N ARG A 161 -21.90 -0.93 -18.77
CA ARG A 161 -21.69 0.21 -17.86
C ARG A 161 -20.75 1.25 -18.45
N VAL A 162 -19.62 0.82 -19.02
CA VAL A 162 -18.67 1.71 -19.70
C VAL A 162 -19.33 2.42 -20.89
N GLN A 163 -20.15 1.72 -21.68
CA GLN A 163 -20.89 2.30 -22.79
C GLN A 163 -21.94 3.34 -22.32
N MET A 164 -22.70 3.02 -21.27
CA MET A 164 -23.65 3.93 -20.65
C MET A 164 -22.95 5.18 -20.13
N TYR A 165 -21.82 5.02 -19.44
CA TYR A 165 -20.97 6.13 -19.01
C TYR A 165 -20.46 6.96 -20.20
N SER A 166 -19.95 6.33 -21.25
CA SER A 166 -19.38 7.05 -22.39
C SER A 166 -20.45 7.85 -23.16
N SER A 167 -21.67 7.31 -23.27
CA SER A 167 -22.76 7.95 -23.99
C SER A 167 -23.42 9.11 -23.22
N MET A 168 -23.47 9.03 -21.89
CA MET A 168 -24.08 10.05 -21.03
C MET A 168 -23.03 11.01 -20.42
N GLY A 169 -21.95 10.46 -19.90
CA GLY A 169 -20.93 11.19 -19.15
C GLY A 169 -20.13 12.16 -20.00
N ARG A 170 -19.77 11.81 -21.23
CA ARG A 170 -19.07 12.75 -22.14
C ARG A 170 -19.93 13.95 -22.54
N LYS A 171 -21.26 13.80 -22.53
CA LYS A 171 -22.22 14.89 -22.78
C LYS A 171 -22.46 15.76 -21.54
N CYS A 172 -22.14 15.25 -20.35
CA CYS A 172 -22.26 15.97 -19.09
C CYS A 172 -21.03 16.85 -18.88
N GLU A 173 -21.19 18.18 -18.97
CA GLU A 173 -20.10 19.15 -18.84
C GLU A 173 -19.25 18.94 -17.56
N PRO A 174 -19.81 18.75 -16.36
CA PRO A 174 -19.03 18.49 -15.15
C PRO A 174 -18.22 17.18 -15.18
N MET A 175 -18.76 16.12 -15.78
CA MET A 175 -18.00 14.88 -15.96
C MET A 175 -16.86 15.06 -16.95
N ARG A 176 -17.06 15.87 -18.00
CA ARG A 176 -15.98 16.23 -18.93
C ARG A 176 -14.89 17.05 -18.23
N GLN A 177 -15.27 18.04 -17.42
CA GLN A 177 -14.32 18.83 -16.63
C GLN A 177 -13.53 17.95 -15.64
N LEU A 178 -14.17 16.94 -15.06
CA LEU A 178 -13.49 15.93 -14.23
C LEU A 178 -12.48 15.11 -15.04
N LEU A 179 -12.86 14.68 -16.24
CA LEU A 179 -11.93 13.97 -17.14
C LEU A 179 -10.78 14.87 -17.60
N ASP A 180 -11.05 16.14 -17.91
CA ASP A 180 -10.04 17.13 -18.27
C ASP A 180 -9.10 17.42 -17.08
N GLN A 181 -9.60 17.36 -15.84
CA GLN A 181 -8.76 17.44 -14.64
C GLN A 181 -7.94 16.16 -14.44
N CYS A 182 -8.47 15.00 -14.80
CA CYS A 182 -7.69 13.75 -14.76
C CYS A 182 -6.67 13.69 -15.91
N GLY A 183 -6.96 14.27 -17.08
CA GLY A 183 -6.22 14.12 -18.33
C GLY A 183 -5.49 15.35 -18.88
N GLY A 184 -5.67 16.54 -18.30
CA GLY A 184 -5.23 17.83 -18.86
C GLY A 184 -3.72 18.08 -18.83
N ALA A 185 -3.26 19.15 -19.48
CA ALA A 185 -1.85 19.51 -19.60
C ALA A 185 -1.17 19.74 -18.22
N PRO A 186 0.13 19.43 -18.08
CA PRO A 186 0.86 19.50 -16.81
C PRO A 186 1.01 20.92 -16.20
N ASP A 187 0.73 21.99 -16.95
CA ASP A 187 1.24 23.32 -16.62
C ASP A 187 0.33 24.21 -15.74
N SER A 188 -0.89 23.80 -15.35
CA SER A 188 -1.83 24.78 -14.74
C SER A 188 -2.67 24.35 -13.53
N CYS A 189 -2.53 23.14 -12.98
CA CYS A 189 -3.36 22.73 -11.85
C CYS A 189 -2.53 22.52 -10.58
N SER A 190 -2.49 23.55 -9.72
CA SER A 190 -2.33 23.31 -8.29
C SER A 190 -3.54 22.52 -7.82
N LEU A 191 -3.32 21.26 -7.42
CA LEU A 191 -4.34 20.38 -6.83
C LEU A 191 -4.58 20.66 -5.34
N GLU A 192 -4.09 21.80 -4.83
CA GLU A 192 -4.67 22.39 -3.63
C GLU A 192 -6.19 22.40 -3.83
N PRO A 193 -6.96 21.63 -3.03
CA PRO A 193 -8.40 21.53 -3.20
C PRO A 193 -8.99 22.88 -2.82
N SER A 194 -9.02 23.79 -3.79
CA SER A 194 -9.79 25.02 -3.64
C SER A 194 -11.20 24.57 -3.32
N THR A 195 -11.77 25.08 -2.22
CA THR A 195 -13.13 24.76 -1.77
C THR A 195 -14.17 24.96 -2.89
N SER A 196 -13.84 25.70 -3.94
CA SER A 196 -14.60 25.84 -5.19
C SER A 196 -14.72 24.56 -6.04
N GLN A 197 -13.76 23.63 -6.04
CA GLN A 197 -13.81 22.42 -6.88
C GLN A 197 -14.94 21.46 -6.47
N GLY A 198 -15.12 21.21 -5.16
CA GLY A 198 -16.21 20.36 -4.66
C GLY A 198 -17.61 20.94 -4.90
N GLN A 199 -17.71 22.27 -5.04
CA GLN A 199 -18.98 22.96 -5.24
C GLN A 199 -19.51 22.87 -6.68
N CYS A 200 -18.64 22.72 -7.69
CA CYS A 200 -19.07 22.66 -9.09
C CYS A 200 -19.66 21.31 -9.52
N ILE A 201 -19.21 20.19 -8.92
CA ILE A 201 -19.63 18.83 -9.34
C ILE A 201 -20.92 18.38 -8.63
N THR A 202 -21.06 18.77 -7.36
CA THR A 202 -22.18 18.37 -6.50
C THR A 202 -23.58 18.62 -7.09
N PRO A 203 -23.89 19.78 -7.73
CA PRO A 203 -25.25 20.04 -8.20
C PRO A 203 -25.65 19.31 -9.48
N CYS A 204 -24.70 18.74 -10.23
CA CYS A 204 -24.97 18.30 -11.60
C CYS A 204 -25.23 16.81 -11.76
N VAL A 205 -24.83 15.97 -10.79
CA VAL A 205 -25.06 14.52 -10.86
C VAL A 205 -25.32 13.90 -9.47
N PRO A 206 -26.34 14.36 -8.73
CA PRO A 206 -26.62 13.90 -7.36
C PRO A 206 -26.90 12.39 -7.28
N GLU A 207 -27.39 11.75 -8.34
CA GLU A 207 -27.58 10.31 -8.43
C GLU A 207 -26.23 9.56 -8.42
N VAL A 208 -25.24 10.05 -9.18
CA VAL A 208 -23.92 9.41 -9.25
C VAL A 208 -23.15 9.61 -7.95
N ILE A 209 -23.27 10.78 -7.32
CA ILE A 209 -22.68 11.01 -5.99
C ILE A 209 -23.31 10.07 -4.95
N ARG A 210 -24.64 9.90 -4.97
CA ARG A 210 -25.32 8.94 -4.10
C ARG A 210 -24.87 7.50 -4.35
N LEU A 211 -24.70 7.10 -5.62
CA LEU A 211 -24.16 5.79 -5.98
C LEU A 211 -22.74 5.60 -5.42
N VAL A 212 -21.86 6.59 -5.60
CA VAL A 212 -20.50 6.58 -5.05
C VAL A 212 -20.53 6.53 -3.53
N GLN A 213 -21.42 7.30 -2.88
CA GLN A 213 -21.63 7.28 -1.43
C GLN A 213 -22.10 5.91 -0.91
N ALA A 214 -22.91 5.18 -1.69
CA ALA A 214 -23.34 3.82 -1.37
C ALA A 214 -22.27 2.76 -1.69
N THR A 215 -21.32 3.06 -2.58
CA THR A 215 -20.28 2.12 -3.03
C THR A 215 -19.37 1.70 -1.87
N THR A 216 -19.23 0.39 -1.64
CA THR A 216 -18.31 -0.18 -0.63
C THR A 216 -16.94 -0.47 -1.25
N VAL A 217 -15.92 -0.72 -0.42
CA VAL A 217 -14.60 -1.18 -0.93
C VAL A 217 -14.76 -2.48 -1.73
N ALA A 218 -15.55 -3.44 -1.23
CA ALA A 218 -15.80 -4.70 -1.92
C ALA A 218 -16.43 -4.49 -3.30
N HIS A 219 -17.41 -3.59 -3.40
CA HIS A 219 -18.03 -3.24 -4.68
C HIS A 219 -17.03 -2.60 -5.64
N MET A 220 -16.21 -1.66 -5.16
CA MET A 220 -15.19 -1.03 -6.00
C MET A 220 -14.10 -2.03 -6.43
N MET A 221 -13.74 -2.99 -5.58
CA MET A 221 -12.82 -4.08 -5.94
C MET A 221 -13.43 -5.02 -6.99
N GLN A 222 -14.75 -5.24 -6.96
CA GLN A 222 -15.45 -5.99 -7.99
C GLN A 222 -15.45 -5.24 -9.33
N GLU A 223 -15.75 -3.93 -9.33
CA GLU A 223 -15.64 -3.08 -10.53
C GLU A 223 -14.21 -3.05 -11.07
N TRP A 224 -13.22 -2.95 -10.17
CA TRP A 224 -11.81 -3.00 -10.53
C TRP A 224 -11.43 -4.36 -11.14
N SER A 225 -11.90 -5.46 -10.58
CA SER A 225 -11.68 -6.80 -11.12
C SER A 225 -12.27 -6.95 -12.52
N ALA A 226 -13.49 -6.46 -12.75
CA ALA A 226 -14.11 -6.51 -14.07
C ALA A 226 -13.36 -5.65 -15.09
N PHE A 227 -12.84 -4.49 -14.66
CA PHE A 227 -11.94 -3.68 -15.48
C PHE A 227 -10.64 -4.43 -15.81
N CYS A 228 -10.02 -5.12 -14.84
CA CYS A 228 -8.80 -5.88 -15.08
C CYS A 228 -9.00 -6.99 -16.11
N GLU A 229 -10.10 -7.72 -16.04
CA GLU A 229 -10.46 -8.75 -17.01
C GLU A 229 -10.62 -8.17 -18.41
N PHE A 230 -11.40 -7.10 -18.53
CA PHE A 230 -11.60 -6.40 -19.80
C PHE A 230 -10.28 -5.85 -20.38
N ALA A 231 -9.48 -5.16 -19.56
CA ALA A 231 -8.21 -4.58 -19.99
C ALA A 231 -7.21 -5.65 -20.45
N THR A 232 -7.15 -6.78 -19.74
CA THR A 232 -6.28 -7.92 -20.08
C THR A 232 -6.73 -8.59 -21.37
N GLU A 233 -8.03 -8.78 -21.57
CA GLU A 233 -8.58 -9.34 -22.82
C GLU A 233 -8.21 -8.46 -24.02
N VAL A 234 -8.42 -7.14 -23.91
CA VAL A 234 -8.10 -6.20 -25.00
C VAL A 234 -6.59 -6.16 -25.26
N ALA A 235 -5.76 -6.07 -24.22
CA ALA A 235 -4.30 -6.07 -24.37
C ALA A 235 -3.79 -7.37 -25.02
N SER A 236 -4.32 -8.53 -24.61
CA SER A 236 -3.99 -9.82 -25.20
C SER A 236 -4.43 -9.93 -26.66
N ALA A 237 -5.57 -9.36 -27.04
CA ALA A 237 -6.04 -9.33 -28.42
C ALA A 237 -5.12 -8.47 -29.31
N VAL A 238 -4.64 -7.33 -28.80
CA VAL A 238 -3.64 -6.50 -29.50
C VAL A 238 -2.31 -7.23 -29.62
N ASP A 239 -1.81 -7.80 -28.53
CA ASP A 239 -0.50 -8.46 -28.50
C ASP A 239 -0.46 -9.74 -29.36
N SER A 240 -1.60 -10.40 -29.58
CA SER A 240 -1.75 -11.54 -30.49
C SER A 240 -2.05 -11.14 -31.95
N GLY A 241 -2.20 -9.84 -32.24
CA GLY A 241 -2.52 -9.33 -33.58
C GLY A 241 -3.98 -9.55 -34.02
N GLN A 242 -4.86 -9.97 -33.10
CA GLN A 242 -6.30 -10.08 -33.37
C GLN A 242 -6.98 -8.71 -33.43
N LEU A 243 -6.41 -7.72 -32.74
CA LEU A 243 -6.90 -6.34 -32.69
C LEU A 243 -5.79 -5.39 -33.10
N GLN A 244 -6.12 -4.32 -33.84
CA GLN A 244 -5.16 -3.26 -34.11
C GLN A 244 -4.88 -2.44 -32.85
N GLU A 245 -3.67 -1.91 -32.70
CA GLU A 245 -3.27 -1.15 -31.50
C GLU A 245 -4.15 0.09 -31.27
N SER A 246 -4.50 0.84 -32.34
CA SER A 246 -5.39 2.00 -32.25
C SER A 246 -6.81 1.62 -31.80
N GLU A 247 -7.31 0.47 -32.24
CA GLU A 247 -8.63 -0.03 -31.84
C GLU A 247 -8.62 -0.52 -30.38
N GLY A 248 -7.55 -1.19 -29.96
CA GLY A 248 -7.36 -1.58 -28.56
C GLY A 248 -7.26 -0.38 -27.63
N GLU A 249 -6.50 0.64 -28.01
CA GLU A 249 -6.37 1.90 -27.28
C GLU A 249 -7.74 2.57 -27.08
N GLU A 250 -8.56 2.70 -28.13
CA GLU A 250 -9.89 3.31 -28.05
C GLU A 250 -10.83 2.53 -27.10
N ARG A 251 -10.82 1.20 -27.19
CA ARG A 251 -11.64 0.33 -26.32
C ARG A 251 -11.26 0.46 -24.85
N VAL A 252 -9.97 0.49 -24.54
CA VAL A 252 -9.47 0.63 -23.16
C VAL A 252 -9.70 2.04 -22.63
N GLN A 253 -9.53 3.07 -23.47
CA GLN A 253 -9.64 4.47 -23.06
C GLN A 253 -11.00 4.78 -22.41
N SER A 254 -12.10 4.31 -23.00
CA SER A 254 -13.45 4.53 -22.44
C SER A 254 -13.62 3.89 -21.06
N ALA A 255 -13.07 2.68 -20.87
CA ALA A 255 -13.12 1.99 -19.59
C ALA A 255 -12.23 2.66 -18.52
N LEU A 256 -11.06 3.18 -18.92
CA LEU A 256 -10.18 3.96 -18.05
C LEU A 256 -10.84 5.25 -17.59
N GLU A 257 -11.50 5.98 -18.49
CA GLU A 257 -12.24 7.21 -18.15
C GLU A 257 -13.35 6.94 -17.13
N TYR A 258 -14.13 5.88 -17.35
CA TYR A 258 -15.15 5.44 -16.40
C TYR A 258 -14.55 5.18 -15.00
N ILE A 259 -13.48 4.40 -14.94
CA ILE A 259 -12.80 4.07 -13.68
C ILE A 259 -12.15 5.30 -13.05
N ALA A 260 -11.59 6.22 -13.84
CA ALA A 260 -10.99 7.47 -13.36
C ALA A 260 -12.03 8.36 -12.69
N VAL A 261 -13.21 8.53 -13.29
CA VAL A 261 -14.31 9.31 -12.68
C VAL A 261 -14.80 8.66 -11.39
N MET A 262 -14.99 7.34 -11.37
CA MET A 262 -15.37 6.63 -10.13
C MET A 262 -14.34 6.86 -9.01
N LYS A 263 -13.04 6.71 -9.32
CA LYS A 263 -11.95 6.96 -8.37
C LYS A 263 -11.93 8.40 -7.85
N HIS A 264 -12.09 9.38 -8.75
CA HIS A 264 -12.08 10.78 -8.37
C HIS A 264 -13.30 11.15 -7.50
N LEU A 265 -14.49 10.67 -7.84
CA LEU A 265 -15.67 10.88 -7.01
C LEU A 265 -15.54 10.20 -5.64
N MET A 266 -14.94 8.99 -5.58
CA MET A 266 -14.63 8.33 -4.31
C MET A 266 -13.63 9.15 -3.50
N HIS A 267 -12.60 9.70 -4.13
CA HIS A 267 -11.63 10.55 -3.47
C HIS A 267 -12.28 11.78 -2.82
N LEU A 268 -13.23 12.43 -3.52
CA LEU A 268 -13.95 13.60 -3.03
C LEU A 268 -15.00 13.29 -1.94
N HIS A 269 -15.76 12.20 -2.10
CA HIS A 269 -16.95 11.93 -1.28
C HIS A 269 -16.79 10.77 -0.29
N LYS A 270 -15.79 9.91 -0.47
CA LYS A 270 -15.48 8.74 0.38
C LYS A 270 -13.97 8.51 0.50
N CYS A 271 -13.23 9.55 0.91
CA CYS A 271 -11.77 9.51 0.97
C CYS A 271 -11.23 8.30 1.76
N ASP A 272 -11.87 7.90 2.86
CA ASP A 272 -11.48 6.69 3.61
C ASP A 272 -11.61 5.39 2.81
N THR A 273 -12.71 5.23 2.08
CA THR A 273 -12.93 4.07 1.20
C THR A 273 -11.91 4.06 0.07
N TYR A 274 -11.60 5.24 -0.50
CA TYR A 274 -10.57 5.37 -1.52
C TYR A 274 -9.18 5.06 -0.98
N ARG A 275 -8.83 5.53 0.22
CA ARG A 275 -7.58 5.19 0.91
C ARG A 275 -7.46 3.69 1.13
N GLN A 276 -8.50 3.02 1.61
CA GLN A 276 -8.50 1.55 1.79
C GLN A 276 -8.27 0.82 0.45
N LEU A 277 -8.85 1.32 -0.64
CA LEU A 277 -8.60 0.81 -1.99
C LEU A 277 -7.12 0.95 -2.38
N LEU A 278 -6.53 2.14 -2.16
CA LEU A 278 -5.12 2.40 -2.47
C LEU A 278 -4.14 1.57 -1.62
N LEU A 279 -4.56 1.10 -0.45
CA LEU A 279 -3.77 0.19 0.40
C LEU A 279 -3.91 -1.29 0.00
N SER A 280 -4.85 -1.62 -0.87
CA SER A 280 -5.13 -3.00 -1.30
C SER A 280 -4.19 -3.46 -2.42
N THR A 281 -2.88 -3.28 -2.26
CA THR A 281 -1.86 -3.55 -3.31
C THR A 281 -1.21 -4.92 -3.22
N ARG A 282 -1.54 -5.72 -2.20
CA ARG A 282 -0.94 -7.05 -1.96
C ARG A 282 -2.00 -8.13 -1.92
N LEU A 283 -1.69 -9.29 -2.49
CA LEU A 283 -2.54 -10.46 -2.42
C LEU A 283 -2.49 -11.05 -1.00
N PRO A 284 -3.55 -11.74 -0.53
CA PRO A 284 -3.54 -12.39 0.77
C PRO A 284 -2.38 -13.40 0.89
N GLY A 285 -1.49 -13.18 1.86
CA GLY A 285 -0.31 -14.04 2.09
C GLY A 285 0.89 -13.79 1.17
N GLU A 286 0.80 -12.81 0.27
CA GLU A 286 1.91 -12.44 -0.62
C GLU A 286 3.07 -11.82 0.16
N SER A 287 4.29 -12.33 -0.02
CA SER A 287 5.50 -11.72 0.56
C SER A 287 5.81 -10.38 -0.09
N GLU A 288 6.66 -9.57 0.55
CA GLU A 288 7.02 -8.25 -0.02
C GLU A 288 7.81 -8.42 -1.33
N ASP A 289 8.74 -9.37 -1.37
CA ASP A 289 9.51 -9.69 -2.57
C ASP A 289 8.64 -10.18 -3.72
N ALA A 290 7.60 -10.97 -3.44
CA ALA A 290 6.65 -11.43 -4.44
C ALA A 290 5.84 -10.26 -5.01
N ALA A 291 5.34 -9.36 -4.16
CA ALA A 291 4.65 -8.16 -4.59
C ALA A 291 5.57 -7.25 -5.43
N ARG A 292 6.83 -7.06 -5.00
CA ARG A 292 7.84 -6.29 -5.73
C ARG A 292 8.14 -6.90 -7.11
N ALA A 293 8.30 -8.22 -7.18
CA ALA A 293 8.50 -8.93 -8.44
C ALA A 293 7.30 -8.77 -9.40
N ARG A 294 6.07 -8.83 -8.88
CA ARG A 294 4.85 -8.60 -9.64
C ARG A 294 4.77 -7.18 -10.20
N TRP A 295 5.15 -6.17 -9.43
CA TRP A 295 5.19 -4.78 -9.90
C TRP A 295 6.32 -4.52 -10.91
N ARG A 296 7.45 -5.20 -10.77
CA ARG A 296 8.50 -5.21 -11.81
C ARG A 296 7.99 -5.83 -13.11
N GLN A 297 7.26 -6.94 -13.03
CA GLN A 297 6.63 -7.55 -14.20
C GLN A 297 5.63 -6.59 -14.87
N ALA A 298 4.80 -5.90 -14.08
CA ALA A 298 3.88 -4.88 -14.59
C ALA A 298 4.62 -3.76 -15.33
N ALA A 299 5.68 -3.20 -14.74
CA ALA A 299 6.52 -2.17 -15.35
C ALA A 299 7.10 -2.61 -16.71
N LEU A 300 7.60 -3.85 -16.81
CA LEU A 300 8.11 -4.41 -18.07
C LEU A 300 6.99 -4.63 -19.10
N ALA A 301 5.83 -5.14 -18.66
CA ALA A 301 4.69 -5.40 -19.54
C ALA A 301 4.14 -4.12 -20.19
N MET A 302 4.25 -2.98 -19.50
CA MET A 302 3.82 -1.69 -20.03
C MET A 302 4.61 -1.22 -21.25
N ARG A 303 5.84 -1.73 -21.47
CA ARG A 303 6.74 -1.29 -22.57
C ARG A 303 6.92 0.23 -22.61
N VAL A 304 7.12 0.84 -21.44
CA VAL A 304 7.34 2.29 -21.32
C VAL A 304 8.68 2.64 -21.97
N THR A 305 8.68 3.65 -22.83
CA THR A 305 9.90 4.12 -23.48
C THR A 305 10.79 4.88 -22.49
N ARG A 306 12.07 5.04 -22.81
CA ARG A 306 12.98 5.84 -21.98
C ARG A 306 12.51 7.31 -21.88
N GLU A 307 12.04 7.90 -22.97
CA GLU A 307 11.51 9.27 -23.00
C GLU A 307 10.29 9.45 -22.08
N GLN A 308 9.38 8.47 -22.07
CA GLN A 308 8.27 8.44 -21.13
C GLN A 308 8.78 8.32 -19.68
N ALA A 309 9.74 7.43 -19.41
CA ALA A 309 10.32 7.29 -18.09
C ALA A 309 11.02 8.59 -17.61
N GLU A 310 11.76 9.26 -18.49
CA GLU A 310 12.37 10.58 -18.24
C GLU A 310 11.30 11.63 -17.92
N SER A 311 10.14 11.60 -18.60
CA SER A 311 9.00 12.46 -18.30
C SER A 311 8.33 12.16 -16.95
N MET A 312 8.37 10.90 -16.49
CA MET A 312 7.80 10.51 -15.18
C MET A 312 8.71 10.89 -14.00
N LEU A 313 10.03 11.00 -14.21
CA LEU A 313 11.02 11.22 -13.15
C LEU A 313 10.74 12.48 -12.30
N PRO A 314 10.46 13.67 -12.87
CA PRO A 314 10.14 14.86 -12.08
C PRO A 314 8.89 14.69 -11.20
N HIS A 315 7.86 13.99 -11.70
CA HIS A 315 6.64 13.71 -10.94
C HIS A 315 6.92 12.77 -9.77
N TYR A 316 7.75 11.75 -9.99
CA TYR A 316 8.17 10.81 -8.94
C TYR A 316 9.00 11.51 -7.85
N GLN A 317 9.95 12.36 -8.24
CA GLN A 317 10.75 13.16 -7.30
C GLN A 317 9.89 14.13 -6.49
N LEU A 318 8.93 14.80 -7.14
CA LEU A 318 7.98 15.69 -6.46
C LEU A 318 7.10 14.92 -5.45
N TYR A 319 6.63 13.73 -5.83
CA TYR A 319 5.89 12.85 -4.93
C TYR A 319 6.73 12.47 -3.70
N LEU A 320 7.95 12.00 -3.88
CA LEU A 320 8.85 11.62 -2.78
C LEU A 320 9.14 12.81 -1.85
N LYS A 321 9.39 13.99 -2.42
CA LYS A 321 9.59 15.22 -1.65
C LYS A 321 8.37 15.54 -0.77
N ARG A 322 7.17 15.56 -1.36
CA ARG A 322 5.93 15.85 -0.62
C ARG A 322 5.62 14.79 0.44
N GLN A 323 5.91 13.52 0.18
CA GLN A 323 5.77 12.45 1.17
C GLN A 323 6.75 12.62 2.34
N ALA A 324 7.99 13.05 2.09
CA ALA A 324 8.95 13.33 3.15
C ALA A 324 8.54 14.53 4.01
N GLU A 325 8.05 15.61 3.39
CA GLU A 325 7.50 16.79 4.08
C GLU A 325 6.31 16.38 4.97
N LEU A 326 5.36 15.62 4.41
CA LEU A 326 4.21 15.10 5.11
C LEU A 326 4.59 14.17 6.28
N GLY A 327 5.60 13.32 6.07
CA GLY A 327 6.12 12.43 7.09
C GLY A 327 6.71 13.20 8.27
N ALA A 328 7.44 14.28 8.01
CA ALA A 328 7.97 15.15 9.06
C ALA A 328 6.84 15.85 9.85
N GLU A 329 5.81 16.33 9.16
CA GLU A 329 4.63 16.95 9.80
C GLU A 329 3.83 15.94 10.63
N LEU A 330 3.67 14.70 10.14
CA LEU A 330 2.99 13.63 10.85
C LEU A 330 3.72 13.24 12.13
N VAL A 331 5.06 13.13 12.09
CA VAL A 331 5.88 12.86 13.29
C VAL A 331 5.64 13.95 14.34
N GLY A 332 5.69 15.23 13.96
CA GLY A 332 5.40 16.33 14.89
C GLY A 332 3.97 16.29 15.46
N GLY A 333 2.98 15.94 14.64
CA GLY A 333 1.60 15.74 15.10
C GLY A 333 1.44 14.57 16.07
N MET A 334 2.14 13.46 15.83
CA MET A 334 2.15 12.28 16.70
C MET A 334 2.86 12.56 18.03
N GLU A 335 3.97 13.29 18.02
CA GLU A 335 4.68 13.73 19.24
C GLU A 335 3.79 14.65 20.09
N ALA A 336 3.10 15.60 19.47
CA ALA A 336 2.13 16.47 20.16
C ALA A 336 0.98 15.66 20.79
N LEU A 337 0.44 14.69 20.04
CA LEU A 337 -0.60 13.79 20.53
C LEU A 337 -0.11 12.95 21.73
N GLN A 338 1.11 12.41 21.64
CA GLN A 338 1.73 11.63 22.70
C GLN A 338 1.97 12.47 23.96
N LEU A 339 2.40 13.72 23.81
CA LEU A 339 2.58 14.65 24.93
C LEU A 339 1.26 14.94 25.64
N VAL A 340 0.18 15.23 24.89
CA VAL A 340 -1.16 15.44 25.46
C VAL A 340 -1.64 14.18 26.18
N GLN A 341 -1.41 12.99 25.62
CA GLN A 341 -1.74 11.72 26.26
C GLN A 341 -0.96 11.49 27.57
N GLN A 342 0.34 11.81 27.59
CA GLN A 342 1.17 11.71 28.79
C GLN A 342 0.72 12.68 29.87
N GLU A 343 0.37 13.93 29.52
CA GLU A 343 -0.17 14.90 30.47
C GLU A 343 -1.51 14.44 31.06
N LEU A 344 -2.41 13.90 30.22
CA LEU A 344 -3.68 13.33 30.66
C LEU A 344 -3.48 12.14 31.60
N ALA A 345 -2.51 11.26 31.30
CA ALA A 345 -2.17 10.13 32.14
C ALA A 345 -1.56 10.57 33.49
N ALA A 346 -0.69 11.57 33.48
CA ALA A 346 -0.08 12.12 34.70
C ALA A 346 -1.11 12.81 35.61
N LYS A 347 -2.20 13.35 35.05
CA LYS A 347 -3.28 14.02 35.77
C LYS A 347 -4.40 13.08 36.24
N GLN A 348 -4.22 11.76 36.19
CA GLN A 348 -5.18 10.74 36.66
C GLN A 348 -5.48 10.77 38.19
N GLU A 349 -5.18 11.85 38.91
CA GLU A 349 -5.84 12.13 40.18
C GLU A 349 -7.34 12.43 39.93
N PRO A 350 -8.23 12.11 40.89
CA PRO A 350 -9.68 12.26 40.69
C PRO A 350 -9.99 13.66 40.19
N LEU A 351 -10.72 13.75 39.08
CA LEU A 351 -11.17 14.94 38.32
C LEU A 351 -11.66 16.09 39.22
N HIS A 352 -10.74 16.74 39.94
CA HIS A 352 -10.94 17.95 40.71
C HIS A 352 -10.47 19.19 39.92
N GLY A 353 -10.07 18.98 38.65
CA GLY A 353 -9.83 20.05 37.70
C GLY A 353 -11.09 20.86 37.45
N THR A 354 -10.93 22.18 37.29
CA THR A 354 -12.00 23.05 36.83
C THR A 354 -12.45 22.61 35.44
N LEU A 355 -13.74 22.78 35.12
CA LEU A 355 -14.30 22.49 33.77
C LEU A 355 -13.44 23.11 32.65
N SER A 356 -12.84 24.27 32.90
CA SER A 356 -11.94 24.96 31.98
C SER A 356 -10.65 24.19 31.67
N GLY A 357 -10.08 23.47 32.65
CA GLY A 357 -8.89 22.64 32.46
C GLY A 357 -9.20 21.44 31.57
N ILE A 358 -10.29 20.74 31.87
CA ILE A 358 -10.77 19.59 31.08
C ILE A 358 -11.10 20.02 29.64
N ALA A 359 -11.75 21.17 29.46
CA ALA A 359 -12.07 21.70 28.13
C ALA A 359 -10.80 22.04 27.32
N SER A 360 -9.77 22.62 27.96
CA SER A 360 -8.52 22.96 27.30
C SER A 360 -7.76 21.71 26.85
N GLU A 361 -7.73 20.67 27.69
CA GLU A 361 -7.09 19.39 27.37
C GLU A 361 -7.82 18.66 26.22
N TYR A 362 -9.16 18.70 26.20
CA TYR A 362 -9.93 18.14 25.09
C TYR A 362 -9.69 18.88 23.77
N ILE A 363 -9.60 20.21 23.79
CA ILE A 363 -9.27 21.01 22.60
C ILE A 363 -7.88 20.64 22.08
N ALA A 364 -6.87 20.58 22.96
CA ALA A 364 -5.51 20.19 22.56
C ALA A 364 -5.45 18.78 21.94
N LEU A 365 -6.17 17.82 22.54
CA LEU A 365 -6.28 16.46 22.01
C LEU A 365 -6.98 16.45 20.64
N PHE A 366 -8.06 17.23 20.49
CA PHE A 366 -8.81 17.35 19.25
C PHE A 366 -7.98 18.01 18.13
N GLU A 367 -7.23 19.06 18.44
CA GLU A 367 -6.33 19.73 17.49
C GLU A 367 -5.19 18.80 17.04
N ALA A 368 -4.54 18.10 17.98
CA ALA A 368 -3.49 17.13 17.66
C ALA A 368 -4.03 15.96 16.82
N GLY A 369 -5.19 15.41 17.19
CA GLY A 369 -5.87 14.36 16.42
C GLY A 369 -6.29 14.82 15.03
N GLY A 370 -6.82 16.05 14.93
CA GLY A 370 -7.20 16.67 13.67
C GLY A 370 -6.02 16.91 12.75
N ALA A 371 -4.85 17.28 13.29
CA ALA A 371 -3.62 17.41 12.51
C ALA A 371 -3.19 16.05 11.92
N VAL A 372 -3.16 14.98 12.72
CA VAL A 372 -2.83 13.62 12.25
C VAL A 372 -3.81 13.15 11.17
N GLU A 373 -5.12 13.33 11.38
CA GLU A 373 -6.14 12.97 10.38
C GLU A 373 -5.97 13.77 9.08
N HIS A 374 -5.71 15.08 9.18
CA HIS A 374 -5.43 15.93 8.04
C HIS A 374 -4.24 15.40 7.22
N GLN A 375 -3.14 15.01 7.89
CA GLN A 375 -1.97 14.47 7.18
C GLN A 375 -2.28 13.15 6.46
N MET A 376 -3.08 12.26 7.06
CA MET A 376 -3.50 11.03 6.37
C MET A 376 -4.34 11.31 5.11
N ARG A 377 -5.20 12.33 5.14
CA ARG A 377 -5.96 12.76 3.97
C ARG A 377 -5.02 13.38 2.92
N SER A 378 -4.11 14.26 3.33
CA SER A 378 -3.09 14.85 2.46
C SER A 378 -2.22 13.81 1.77
N ALA A 379 -1.84 12.71 2.46
CA ALA A 379 -1.14 11.57 1.84
C ALA A 379 -1.92 10.99 0.65
N THR A 380 -3.24 10.84 0.82
CA THR A 380 -4.13 10.31 -0.21
C THR A 380 -4.24 11.26 -1.40
N PHE A 381 -4.32 12.59 -1.15
CA PHE A 381 -4.29 13.61 -2.22
C PHE A 381 -2.96 13.60 -2.99
N ILE A 382 -1.83 13.56 -2.28
CA ILE A 382 -0.50 13.51 -2.90
C ILE A 382 -0.34 12.26 -3.77
N LEU A 383 -0.81 11.10 -3.29
CA LEU A 383 -0.80 9.88 -4.08
C LEU A 383 -1.75 9.97 -5.28
N HIS A 384 -2.94 10.53 -5.13
CA HIS A 384 -3.89 10.75 -6.23
C HIS A 384 -3.29 11.66 -7.33
N ASP A 385 -2.70 12.79 -6.93
CA ASP A 385 -2.00 13.70 -7.84
C ASP A 385 -0.89 12.98 -8.61
N PHE A 386 -0.04 12.22 -7.89
CA PHE A 386 1.01 11.43 -8.52
C PHE A 386 0.46 10.41 -9.54
N MET A 387 -0.61 9.69 -9.20
CA MET A 387 -1.25 8.74 -10.13
C MET A 387 -1.80 9.43 -11.38
N CYS A 388 -2.40 10.61 -11.23
CA CYS A 388 -2.91 11.39 -12.36
C CYS A 388 -1.77 11.90 -13.25
N THR A 389 -0.76 12.55 -12.68
CA THR A 389 0.36 13.15 -13.42
C THR A 389 1.23 12.09 -14.11
N SER A 390 1.64 11.04 -13.39
CA SER A 390 2.39 9.91 -13.99
C SER A 390 1.55 9.14 -15.02
N GLY A 391 0.25 8.99 -14.75
CA GLY A 391 -0.69 8.33 -15.66
C GLY A 391 -0.84 9.05 -16.99
N ARG A 392 -0.71 10.37 -17.07
CA ARG A 392 -0.82 11.13 -18.33
C ARG A 392 0.31 10.84 -19.32
N VAL A 393 1.46 10.39 -18.84
CA VAL A 393 2.60 10.02 -19.68
C VAL A 393 2.36 8.70 -20.43
N LEU A 394 1.44 7.88 -19.92
CA LEU A 394 1.20 6.51 -20.37
C LEU A 394 -0.04 6.43 -21.26
N THR A 395 0.04 5.63 -22.33
CA THR A 395 -1.13 5.31 -23.16
C THR A 395 -2.13 4.42 -22.40
N ALA A 396 -3.38 4.39 -22.87
CA ALA A 396 -4.42 3.51 -22.34
C ALA A 396 -4.00 2.04 -22.40
N LEU A 397 -3.41 1.60 -23.52
CA LEU A 397 -2.96 0.23 -23.70
C LEU A 397 -1.79 -0.11 -22.76
N GLN A 398 -0.85 0.80 -22.54
CA GLN A 398 0.21 0.59 -21.55
C GLN A 398 -0.39 0.39 -20.15
N LYS A 399 -1.35 1.22 -19.74
CA LYS A 399 -2.08 1.07 -18.47
C LYS A 399 -2.82 -0.28 -18.40
N ALA A 400 -3.49 -0.69 -19.47
CA ALA A 400 -4.16 -2.00 -19.53
C ALA A 400 -3.18 -3.17 -19.34
N ARG A 401 -2.00 -3.13 -19.96
CA ARG A 401 -0.96 -4.15 -19.79
C ARG A 401 -0.48 -4.25 -18.32
N ALA A 402 -0.32 -3.11 -17.64
CA ALA A 402 0.04 -3.10 -16.21
C ALA A 402 -1.01 -3.80 -15.35
N VAL A 403 -2.28 -3.56 -15.66
CA VAL A 403 -3.43 -4.03 -14.88
C VAL A 403 -3.62 -5.54 -15.01
N GLY A 404 -3.15 -6.17 -16.10
CA GLY A 404 -3.10 -7.64 -16.19
C GLY A 404 -2.28 -8.30 -15.07
N CYS A 405 -1.30 -7.59 -14.50
CA CYS A 405 -0.51 -8.06 -13.35
C CYS A 405 -1.19 -7.81 -11.98
N CYS A 406 -2.38 -7.21 -11.97
CA CYS A 406 -3.18 -7.00 -10.75
C CYS A 406 -4.04 -8.21 -10.40
N MET A 407 -4.12 -9.21 -11.29
CA MET A 407 -4.90 -10.42 -11.09
C MET A 407 -3.98 -11.59 -10.73
N SER A 408 -4.40 -12.37 -9.74
CA SER A 408 -3.84 -13.70 -9.49
C SER A 408 -4.67 -14.74 -10.21
N ASP A 409 -4.01 -15.75 -10.76
CA ASP A 409 -4.68 -16.98 -11.17
C ASP A 409 -5.47 -17.56 -10.00
N ALA A 410 -6.59 -18.18 -10.34
CA ALA A 410 -7.42 -18.89 -9.38
C ALA A 410 -6.58 -19.97 -8.71
N GLY A 411 -6.26 -19.78 -7.43
CA GLY A 411 -5.64 -20.81 -6.61
C GLY A 411 -6.55 -22.04 -6.47
N SER A 412 -6.25 -22.91 -5.51
CA SER A 412 -7.06 -24.12 -5.25
C SER A 412 -8.54 -23.85 -4.97
N SER A 413 -8.91 -22.61 -4.63
CA SER A 413 -10.29 -22.17 -4.41
C SER A 413 -11.09 -21.89 -5.68
N GLY A 414 -10.45 -21.82 -6.85
CA GLY A 414 -11.12 -21.45 -8.11
C GLY A 414 -11.50 -19.96 -8.23
N GLN A 415 -11.29 -19.16 -7.16
CA GLN A 415 -11.64 -17.75 -7.14
C GLN A 415 -10.43 -16.89 -7.50
N ARG A 416 -10.55 -16.09 -8.57
CA ARG A 416 -9.57 -15.06 -8.91
C ARG A 416 -9.57 -13.97 -7.84
N THR A 417 -8.38 -13.51 -7.47
CA THR A 417 -8.21 -12.39 -6.55
C THR A 417 -7.53 -11.26 -7.30
N THR A 418 -7.98 -10.05 -7.01
CA THR A 418 -7.51 -8.84 -7.69
C THR A 418 -6.99 -7.87 -6.63
N VAL A 419 -5.88 -7.21 -6.92
CA VAL A 419 -5.31 -6.13 -6.12
C VAL A 419 -5.36 -4.81 -6.88
N TYR A 420 -5.24 -3.71 -6.16
CA TYR A 420 -5.09 -2.40 -6.75
C TYR A 420 -3.63 -2.16 -7.19
N PRO A 421 -3.37 -1.46 -8.32
CA PRO A 421 -2.02 -1.22 -8.80
C PRO A 421 -1.26 -0.28 -7.88
N ASP A 422 -0.08 -0.71 -7.45
CA ASP A 422 0.87 0.18 -6.76
C ASP A 422 1.64 1.00 -7.80
N LEU A 423 1.04 2.11 -8.23
CA LEU A 423 1.63 2.96 -9.26
C LEU A 423 2.97 3.59 -8.84
N VAL A 424 3.22 3.73 -7.53
CA VAL A 424 4.51 4.21 -7.01
C VAL A 424 5.57 3.14 -7.23
N ALA A 425 5.28 1.89 -6.83
CA ALA A 425 6.19 0.77 -7.07
C ALA A 425 6.43 0.51 -8.56
N ILE A 426 5.37 0.51 -9.38
CA ILE A 426 5.47 0.34 -10.83
C ILE A 426 6.33 1.45 -11.45
N THR A 427 6.10 2.72 -11.10
CA THR A 427 6.90 3.84 -11.61
C THR A 427 8.36 3.72 -11.20
N ARG A 428 8.63 3.34 -9.95
CA ARG A 428 10.00 3.11 -9.48
C ARG A 428 10.70 2.02 -10.31
N GLU A 429 10.04 0.90 -10.58
CA GLU A 429 10.60 -0.18 -11.39
C GLU A 429 10.81 0.23 -12.86
N ILE A 430 9.93 1.08 -13.43
CA ILE A 430 10.13 1.70 -14.76
C ILE A 430 11.41 2.53 -14.77
N LEU A 431 11.61 3.39 -13.77
CA LEU A 431 12.77 4.26 -13.68
C LEU A 431 14.07 3.45 -13.46
N TYR A 432 14.03 2.38 -12.66
CA TYR A 432 15.15 1.46 -12.53
C TYR A 432 15.50 0.75 -13.83
N HIS A 433 14.49 0.25 -14.56
CA HIS A 433 14.69 -0.42 -15.84
C HIS A 433 15.44 0.45 -16.86
N HIS A 434 15.18 1.77 -16.84
CA HIS A 434 15.83 2.75 -17.71
C HIS A 434 17.09 3.40 -17.11
N SER A 435 17.58 2.91 -15.97
CA SER A 435 18.76 3.44 -15.26
C SER A 435 18.65 4.93 -14.89
N LEU A 436 17.44 5.38 -14.54
CA LEU A 436 17.15 6.76 -14.12
C LEU A 436 17.14 6.94 -12.59
N LEU A 437 17.17 5.83 -11.84
CA LEU A 437 17.36 5.80 -10.39
C LEU A 437 18.57 4.92 -10.04
N GLU A 438 19.28 5.32 -8.99
CA GLU A 438 20.38 4.51 -8.42
C GLU A 438 19.80 3.33 -7.65
N PRO A 439 20.30 2.09 -7.83
CA PRO A 439 19.80 0.93 -7.12
C PRO A 439 19.89 1.15 -5.60
N GLU A 440 18.78 0.96 -4.89
CA GLU A 440 18.74 0.92 -3.42
C GLU A 440 19.74 -0.17 -2.94
N GLU A 441 20.79 0.25 -2.23
CA GLU A 441 21.79 -0.65 -1.60
C GLU A 441 21.24 -1.39 -0.38
#